data_AF-A0A9X3FXE3-F1
#
_entry.id   AF-A0A9X3FXE3-F1
#
_cell.length_a   1.000
_cell.length_b   1.000
_cell.length_c   1.000
_cell.angle_alpha   90.00
_cell.angle_beta   90.00
_cell.angle_gamma   90.00
#
_symmetry.space_group_name_H-M   'P 1'
#
loop_
_entity.id
_entity.type
_entity.pdbx_description
1 polymer ?
#
loop_
_entity_poly.entity_id
_entity_poly.type
_entity_poly.pdbx_seq_one_letter_code
_entity_poly.pdbx_strand_id
1 'polypeptide(L)'
;MASPGRTQWTQRAPTQVAPSQRPPRDDGAERAPQPGLGDLEVLLRAAQAAGAGLQWELHLPEVPAALGLSAYRTVQQGLADVARHTPGAPVRGLTRNEVSA
;
A
#
# COMPACT_ATOMS: atom_id res chain seq x y z
N MET A 1 2.93 10.01 57.83
CA MET A 1 3.95 8.99 58.12
C MET A 1 3.27 7.63 58.23
N ALA A 2 3.59 6.69 57.32
CA ALA A 2 3.51 5.21 57.40
C ALA A 2 3.31 4.61 55.99
N SER A 3 4.37 3.98 55.48
CA SER A 3 4.37 2.98 54.39
C SER A 3 4.12 1.58 55.00
N PRO A 4 4.19 0.41 54.31
CA PRO A 4 4.05 0.02 52.89
C PRO A 4 3.22 -1.31 52.71
N GLY A 5 3.09 -1.86 51.49
CA GLY A 5 2.71 -3.28 51.27
C GLY A 5 1.98 -3.57 49.95
N ARG A 6 2.72 -3.85 48.86
CA ARG A 6 2.91 -5.18 48.24
C ARG A 6 1.64 -5.94 47.79
N THR A 7 1.63 -6.20 46.47
CA THR A 7 1.28 -7.47 45.80
C THR A 7 -0.16 -8.00 45.88
N GLN A 8 -0.92 -7.78 44.80
CA GLN A 8 -1.77 -8.85 44.28
C GLN A 8 -1.87 -8.78 42.74
N TRP A 9 -0.99 -9.53 42.09
CA TRP A 9 -1.22 -10.01 40.73
C TRP A 9 -2.36 -11.02 40.81
N THR A 10 -3.61 -10.61 40.61
CA THR A 10 -4.68 -11.56 40.37
C THR A 10 -4.62 -11.96 38.90
N GLN A 11 -4.10 -13.16 38.71
CA GLN A 11 -4.10 -13.85 37.43
C GLN A 11 -5.53 -13.94 36.89
N ARG A 12 -5.79 -13.29 35.75
CA ARG A 12 -6.87 -13.67 34.85
C ARG A 12 -6.24 -14.30 33.62
N ALA A 13 -6.17 -15.63 33.63
CA ALA A 13 -5.89 -16.41 32.42
C ALA A 13 -7.13 -16.39 31.49
N PRO A 14 -6.95 -16.77 30.22
CA PRO A 14 -6.84 -15.87 29.08
C PRO A 14 -8.21 -15.54 28.49
N THR A 15 -8.35 -14.34 27.91
CA THR A 15 -9.37 -14.21 26.85
C THR A 15 -8.89 -15.09 25.71
N GLN A 16 -9.66 -16.14 25.45
CA GLN A 16 -9.51 -16.99 24.30
C GLN A 16 -9.45 -16.10 23.05
N VAL A 17 -8.25 -15.94 22.50
CA VAL A 17 -8.09 -15.41 21.15
C VAL A 17 -8.71 -16.44 20.23
N ALA A 18 -9.98 -16.21 19.88
CA ALA A 18 -10.60 -16.89 18.76
C ALA A 18 -9.63 -16.80 17.57
N PRO A 19 -9.42 -17.87 16.80
CA PRO A 19 -8.58 -17.78 15.62
C PRO A 19 -9.15 -16.65 14.76
N SER A 20 -8.36 -15.58 14.62
CA SER A 20 -8.64 -14.50 13.69
C SER A 20 -8.83 -15.16 12.34
N GLN A 21 -10.09 -15.28 11.91
CA GLN A 21 -10.40 -15.79 10.59
C GLN A 21 -9.81 -14.80 9.61
N ARG A 22 -8.59 -15.10 9.16
CA ARG A 22 -7.96 -14.42 8.04
C ARG A 22 -8.97 -14.58 6.89
N PRO A 23 -9.54 -13.51 6.35
CA PRO A 23 -10.42 -13.66 5.20
C PRO A 23 -9.63 -14.41 4.14
N PRO A 24 -10.26 -15.39 3.46
CA PRO A 24 -9.60 -16.12 2.38
C PRO A 24 -8.99 -15.09 1.44
N ARG A 25 -7.69 -15.24 1.18
CA ARG A 25 -7.07 -14.52 0.07
C ARG A 25 -7.81 -14.95 -1.18
N ASP A 26 -8.04 -13.99 -2.05
CA ASP A 26 -8.74 -14.13 -3.31
C ASP A 26 -7.95 -15.06 -4.25
N ASP A 27 -7.97 -16.36 -3.97
CA ASP A 27 -7.45 -17.44 -4.80
C ASP A 27 -8.53 -17.77 -5.84
N GLY A 28 -8.86 -16.80 -6.71
CA GLY A 28 -9.99 -16.96 -7.63
C GLY A 28 -10.11 -15.96 -8.78
N ALA A 29 -9.31 -14.90 -8.82
CA ALA A 29 -9.21 -14.09 -10.03
C ALA A 29 -8.43 -14.89 -11.09
N GLU A 30 -9.14 -15.38 -12.11
CA GLU A 30 -8.60 -15.79 -13.41
C GLU A 30 -7.40 -14.87 -13.71
N ARG A 31 -6.18 -15.42 -13.66
CA ARG A 31 -4.94 -14.63 -13.54
C ARG A 31 -4.74 -13.79 -14.80
N ALA A 32 -5.41 -12.65 -14.86
CA ALA A 32 -4.99 -11.53 -15.66
C ALA A 32 -3.50 -11.35 -15.37
N PRO A 33 -2.68 -11.08 -16.40
CA PRO A 33 -1.25 -10.88 -16.21
C PRO A 33 -1.03 -9.88 -15.07
N GLN A 34 -0.10 -10.22 -14.16
CA GLN A 34 0.16 -9.34 -13.02
C GLN A 34 0.63 -7.97 -13.54
N PRO A 35 0.12 -6.87 -12.98
CA PRO A 35 0.51 -5.55 -13.43
C PRO A 35 1.98 -5.28 -13.09
N GLY A 36 2.65 -4.53 -13.96
CA GLY A 36 4.05 -4.13 -13.83
C GLY A 36 4.26 -2.64 -14.06
N LEU A 37 5.52 -2.26 -14.26
CA LEU A 37 5.89 -0.85 -14.53
C LEU A 37 5.18 -0.29 -15.77
N GLY A 38 4.98 -1.10 -16.82
CA GLY A 38 4.29 -0.70 -18.04
C GLY A 38 2.84 -0.25 -17.84
N ASP A 39 2.20 -0.70 -16.76
CA ASP A 39 0.80 -0.37 -16.46
C ASP A 39 0.65 0.94 -15.65
N LEU A 40 1.75 1.55 -15.23
CA LEU A 40 1.73 2.78 -14.42
C LEU A 40 1.08 3.95 -15.15
N GLU A 41 1.30 4.10 -16.46
CA GLU A 41 0.67 5.19 -17.21
C GLU A 41 -0.85 5.05 -17.22
N VAL A 42 -1.35 3.83 -17.44
CA VAL A 42 -2.79 3.54 -17.43
C VAL A 42 -3.39 3.86 -16.06
N LEU A 43 -2.73 3.46 -14.98
CA LEU A 43 -3.15 3.74 -13.61
C LEU A 43 -3.21 5.25 -13.32
N LEU A 44 -2.19 6.01 -13.73
CA LEU A 44 -2.11 7.47 -13.53
C LEU A 44 -3.16 8.22 -14.35
N ARG A 45 -3.40 7.81 -15.60
CA ARG A 45 -4.48 8.35 -16.45
C ARG A 45 -5.85 8.13 -15.82
N ALA A 46 -6.11 6.92 -15.31
CA ALA A 46 -7.37 6.60 -14.64
C ALA A 46 -7.59 7.48 -13.40
N ALA A 47 -6.56 7.69 -12.58
CA ALA A 47 -6.64 8.57 -11.43
C ALA A 47 -6.86 10.04 -11.83
N GLN A 48 -6.20 10.51 -12.89
CA GLN A 48 -6.43 11.87 -13.43
C GLN A 48 -7.86 12.04 -13.93
N ALA A 49 -8.41 11.05 -14.66
CA ALA A 49 -9.79 11.06 -15.11
C ALA A 49 -10.80 11.03 -13.95
N ALA A 50 -10.42 10.43 -12.82
CA ALA A 50 -11.19 10.48 -11.57
C ALA A 50 -11.06 11.81 -10.81
N GLY A 51 -10.40 12.83 -11.39
CA GLY A 51 -10.29 14.17 -10.82
C GLY A 51 -9.02 14.44 -10.01
N ALA A 52 -8.06 13.51 -9.99
CA ALA A 52 -6.78 13.76 -9.35
C ALA A 52 -5.96 14.78 -10.16
N GLY A 53 -5.50 15.85 -9.51
CA GLY A 53 -4.66 16.89 -10.10
C GLY A 53 -3.21 16.40 -10.31
N LEU A 54 -3.02 15.44 -11.20
CA LEU A 54 -1.76 14.73 -11.40
C LEU A 54 -0.95 15.29 -12.57
N GLN A 55 0.35 15.39 -12.36
CA GLN A 55 1.38 15.53 -13.41
C GLN A 55 2.44 14.45 -13.20
N TRP A 56 2.88 13.81 -14.27
CA TRP A 56 3.88 12.74 -14.21
C TRP A 56 4.81 12.74 -15.42
N GLU A 57 5.99 12.17 -15.19
CA GLU A 57 6.96 11.80 -16.21
C GLU A 57 7.43 10.38 -15.84
N LEU A 58 7.41 9.47 -16.81
CA LEU A 58 7.72 8.06 -16.58
C LEU A 58 8.97 7.66 -17.35
N HIS A 59 9.93 7.11 -16.62
CA HIS A 59 11.05 6.37 -17.20
C HIS A 59 10.97 4.93 -16.69
N LEU A 60 10.62 4.00 -17.59
CA LEU A 60 10.26 2.62 -17.25
C LEU A 60 11.35 1.66 -17.74
N PRO A 61 12.47 1.49 -17.01
CA PRO A 61 13.48 0.51 -17.38
C PRO A 61 12.92 -0.91 -17.24
N GLU A 62 13.53 -1.86 -17.94
CA GLU A 62 13.27 -3.27 -17.67
C GLU A 62 13.76 -3.62 -16.26
N VAL A 63 12.86 -4.21 -15.48
CA VAL A 63 13.12 -4.65 -14.11
C VAL A 63 12.56 -6.05 -13.91
N PRO A 64 13.07 -6.82 -12.91
CA PRO A 64 12.45 -8.07 -12.53
C PRO A 64 10.95 -7.89 -12.20
N ALA A 65 10.12 -8.83 -12.61
CA ALA A 65 8.65 -8.74 -12.50
C ALA A 65 8.17 -8.43 -11.07
N ALA A 66 8.81 -9.03 -10.05
CA ALA A 66 8.49 -8.76 -8.66
C ALA A 66 8.71 -7.30 -8.25
N LEU A 67 9.77 -6.66 -8.77
CA LEU A 67 10.05 -5.26 -8.51
C LEU A 67 9.05 -4.36 -9.24
N GLY A 68 8.71 -4.69 -10.48
CA GLY A 68 7.71 -3.94 -11.24
C GLY A 68 6.32 -3.99 -10.60
N LEU A 69 5.91 -5.15 -10.10
CA LEU A 69 4.67 -5.30 -9.35
C LEU A 69 4.69 -4.49 -8.05
N SER A 70 5.80 -4.53 -7.29
CA SER A 70 5.92 -3.78 -6.05
C SER A 70 5.79 -2.27 -6.32
N ALA A 71 6.50 -1.75 -7.32
CA ALA A 71 6.42 -0.34 -7.71
C ALA A 71 5.00 0.05 -8.13
N TYR A 72 4.35 -0.77 -8.96
CA TYR A 72 2.95 -0.57 -9.36
C TYR A 72 2.02 -0.45 -8.15
N ARG A 73 2.14 -1.37 -7.18
CA ARG A 73 1.29 -1.37 -5.98
C ARG A 73 1.58 -0.19 -5.06
N THR A 74 2.82 0.25 -4.94
CA THR A 74 3.17 1.46 -4.19
C THR A 74 2.49 2.69 -4.78
N VAL A 75 2.54 2.87 -6.10
CA VAL A 75 1.89 4.00 -6.77
C VAL A 75 0.37 3.91 -6.61
N GLN A 76 -0.22 2.72 -6.81
CA GLN A 76 -1.65 2.49 -6.63
C GLN A 76 -2.12 2.87 -5.23
N GLN A 77 -1.38 2.45 -4.20
CA GLN A 77 -1.72 2.76 -2.82
C GLN A 77 -1.61 4.26 -2.54
N GLY A 78 -0.54 4.92 -3.02
CA GLY A 78 -0.37 6.37 -2.88
C GLY A 78 -1.51 7.16 -3.52
N LEU A 79 -1.97 6.75 -4.71
CA LEU A 79 -3.13 7.35 -5.37
C LEU A 79 -4.42 7.15 -4.58
N ALA A 80 -4.63 5.96 -4.02
CA ALA A 80 -5.79 5.67 -3.18
C ALA A 80 -5.79 6.53 -1.91
N ASP A 81 -4.62 6.75 -1.31
CA ASP A 81 -4.48 7.57 -0.12
C ASP A 81 -4.71 9.06 -0.42
N VAL A 82 -4.22 9.58 -1.56
CA VAL A 82 -4.55 10.94 -2.01
C VAL A 82 -6.05 11.10 -2.21
N ALA A 83 -6.68 10.16 -2.92
CA ALA A 83 -8.12 10.20 -3.20
C ALA A 83 -8.96 10.19 -1.91
N ARG A 84 -8.53 9.44 -0.88
CA ARG A 84 -9.25 9.33 0.39
C ARG A 84 -9.09 10.56 1.29
N HIS A 85 -7.91 11.17 1.33
CA HIS A 85 -7.57 12.13 2.38
C HIS A 85 -7.36 13.57 1.89
N THR A 86 -7.12 13.80 0.60
CA THR A 86 -6.85 15.15 0.07
C THR A 86 -7.46 15.38 -1.31
N PRO A 87 -8.80 15.26 -1.44
CA PRO A 87 -9.48 15.47 -2.71
C PRO A 87 -9.24 16.91 -3.23
N GLY A 88 -8.74 17.02 -4.46
CA GLY A 88 -8.55 18.29 -5.18
C GLY A 88 -7.19 18.98 -5.03
N ALA A 89 -6.26 18.44 -4.23
CA ALA A 89 -4.91 19.00 -4.15
C ALA A 89 -4.04 18.53 -5.33
N PRO A 90 -3.20 19.41 -5.92
CA PRO A 90 -2.28 19.02 -6.98
C PRO A 90 -1.19 18.09 -6.43
N VAL A 91 -0.99 16.95 -7.07
CA VAL A 91 0.03 15.95 -6.70
C VAL A 91 0.99 15.74 -7.86
N ARG A 92 2.29 15.92 -7.58
CA ARG A 92 3.37 15.69 -8.56
C ARG A 92 4.10 14.40 -8.22
N GLY A 93 4.12 13.44 -9.14
CA GLY A 93 4.89 12.20 -9.02
C GLY A 93 6.12 12.23 -9.92
N LEU A 94 7.30 11.94 -9.37
CA LEU A 94 8.55 11.77 -10.11
C LEU A 94 9.08 10.36 -9.81
N THR A 95 9.10 9.48 -10.80
CA THR A 95 9.76 8.17 -10.66
C THR A 95 11.12 8.23 -11.35
N ARG A 96 12.20 8.31 -10.57
CA ARG A 96 13.58 8.19 -11.06
C ARG A 96 14.18 6.91 -10.46
N ASN A 97 14.64 6.02 -11.32
CA ASN A 97 15.40 4.83 -10.91
C ASN A 97 16.82 4.97 -11.45
N GLU A 98 17.80 5.09 -10.56
CA GLU A 98 19.21 5.03 -10.92
C GLU A 98 19.84 3.83 -10.23
N VAL A 99 20.26 2.88 -11.06
CA VAL A 99 21.08 1.74 -10.66
C VAL A 99 22.50 2.09 -11.05
N SER A 100 23.30 2.55 -10.09
CA SER A 100 24.76 2.60 -10.26
C SER A 100 25.27 1.16 -10.21
N ALA A 101 25.94 0.74 -11.29
CA ALA A 101 26.64 -0.53 -11.41
C ALA A 101 27.93 -0.55 -10.58
#